data_AF-A0A366E0I7-F1
#
_entry.id   AF-A0A366E0I7-F1
#
_cell.length_a   1.000
_cell.length_b   1.000
_cell.length_c   1.000
_cell.angle_alpha   90.00
_cell.angle_beta   90.00
_cell.angle_gamma   90.00
#
_symmetry.space_group_name_H-M   'P 1'
#
loop_
_entity.id
_entity.type
_entity.pdbx_description
1 polymer ?
#
loop_
_entity_poly.entity_id
_entity_poly.type
_entity_poly.pdbx_seq_one_letter_code
_entity_poly.pdbx_strand_id
1 'polypeptide(L)'
;MKKSVIMSNAWKIARKGQNQFGGKVTDYLSEALKQAWEIARNFQPKQFDSNKKLSGMMTGKQDWFITKLMKELDQQGIDVIDKVPGVIEYLNQGTYGTSKQEASELINELLNMKKAVA
;
A
#
# COMPACT_ATOMS: atom_id res chain seq x y z
N MET A 1 -6.65 -9.69 2.66
CA MET A 1 -5.97 -8.80 1.70
C MET A 1 -6.44 -9.11 0.27
N LYS A 2 -6.62 -8.12 -0.61
CA LYS A 2 -7.00 -8.31 -2.02
C LYS A 2 -5.88 -8.99 -2.79
N LYS A 3 -6.20 -9.93 -3.70
CA LYS A 3 -5.20 -10.65 -4.52
C LYS A 3 -4.28 -9.72 -5.33
N SER A 4 -4.83 -8.62 -5.86
CA SER A 4 -4.05 -7.62 -6.60
C SER A 4 -2.98 -6.95 -5.74
N VAL A 5 -3.27 -6.69 -4.46
CA VAL A 5 -2.32 -6.10 -3.50
C VAL A 5 -1.20 -7.11 -3.20
N ILE A 6 -1.56 -8.38 -3.00
CA ILE A 6 -0.60 -9.46 -2.79
C ILE A 6 0.36 -9.58 -3.98
N MET A 7 -0.17 -9.54 -5.21
CA MET A 7 0.64 -9.58 -6.44
C MET A 7 1.54 -8.35 -6.58
N SER A 8 1.03 -7.15 -6.31
CA SER A 8 1.84 -5.92 -6.33
C SER A 8 2.98 -5.98 -5.31
N ASN A 9 2.72 -6.49 -4.11
CA ASN A 9 3.74 -6.69 -3.07
C ASN A 9 4.80 -7.69 -3.52
N ALA A 10 4.37 -8.85 -4.03
CA ALA A 10 5.29 -9.86 -4.55
C ALA A 10 6.16 -9.29 -5.69
N TRP A 11 5.57 -8.54 -6.61
CA TRP A 11 6.31 -7.94 -7.72
C TRP A 11 7.35 -6.91 -7.25
N LYS A 12 7.05 -6.15 -6.19
CA LYS A 12 8.00 -5.21 -5.59
C LYS A 12 9.14 -5.91 -4.87
N ILE A 13 8.84 -6.91 -4.05
CA ILE A 13 9.85 -7.73 -3.35
C ILE A 13 10.78 -8.39 -4.38
N ALA A 14 10.21 -8.92 -5.47
CA ALA A 14 10.99 -9.52 -6.56
C ALA A 14 11.91 -8.51 -7.25
N ARG A 15 11.43 -7.28 -7.53
CA ARG A 15 12.26 -6.20 -8.07
C ARG A 15 13.36 -5.75 -7.10
N LYS A 16 13.09 -5.73 -5.80
CA LYS A 16 14.11 -5.42 -4.78
C LYS A 16 15.22 -6.48 -4.80
N GLY A 17 14.87 -7.77 -4.85
CA GLY A 17 15.83 -8.85 -5.00
C GLY A 17 16.66 -8.72 -6.29
N GLN A 18 16.00 -8.46 -7.42
CA GLN A 18 16.67 -8.20 -8.70
C GLN A 18 17.66 -7.03 -8.63
N ASN A 19 17.27 -5.90 -8.02
CA ASN A 19 18.13 -4.72 -7.90
C ASN A 19 19.34 -4.96 -7.00
N GLN A 20 19.22 -5.85 -6.01
CA GLN A 20 20.30 -6.15 -5.06
C GLN A 20 21.25 -7.23 -5.57
N PHE A 21 20.73 -8.26 -6.23
CA PHE A 21 21.47 -9.47 -6.56
C PHE A 21 21.62 -9.72 -8.08
N GLY A 22 20.98 -8.90 -8.92
CA GLY A 22 20.97 -9.06 -10.38
C GLY A 22 19.96 -10.10 -10.87
N GLY A 23 20.04 -10.48 -12.16
CA GLY A 23 19.16 -11.49 -12.76
C GLY A 23 17.80 -10.95 -13.23
N LYS A 24 16.83 -11.86 -13.44
CA LYS A 24 15.47 -11.49 -13.89
C LYS A 24 14.50 -11.44 -12.72
N VAL A 25 13.56 -10.49 -12.74
CA VAL A 25 12.49 -10.39 -11.71
C VAL A 25 11.71 -11.70 -11.55
N THR A 26 11.50 -12.43 -12.65
CA THR A 26 10.81 -13.72 -12.67
C THR A 26 11.45 -14.76 -11.77
N ASP A 27 12.78 -14.68 -11.58
CA ASP A 27 13.53 -15.65 -10.80
C ASP A 27 13.26 -15.49 -9.29
N TYR A 28 12.90 -14.28 -8.87
CA TYR A 28 12.56 -13.95 -7.48
C TYR A 28 11.05 -14.04 -7.19
N LEU A 29 10.21 -14.17 -8.22
CA LEU A 29 8.77 -14.00 -8.10
C LEU A 29 8.13 -15.07 -7.20
N SER A 30 8.62 -16.30 -7.27
CA SER A 30 8.11 -17.43 -6.47
C SER A 30 8.32 -17.22 -4.97
N GLU A 31 9.51 -16.78 -4.57
CA GLU A 31 9.85 -16.49 -3.18
C GLU A 31 9.16 -15.22 -2.68
N ALA A 32 9.14 -14.20 -3.52
CA ALA A 32 8.43 -12.96 -3.23
C ALA A 32 6.92 -13.17 -3.03
N LEU A 33 6.31 -14.11 -3.76
CA LEU A 33 4.91 -14.49 -3.58
C LEU A 33 4.65 -15.14 -2.22
N LYS A 34 5.55 -16.00 -1.75
CA LYS A 34 5.43 -16.61 -0.41
C LYS A 34 5.47 -15.53 0.66
N GLN A 35 6.44 -14.62 0.59
CA GLN A 35 6.55 -13.51 1.53
C GLN A 35 5.30 -12.61 1.50
N ALA A 36 4.82 -12.25 0.31
CA ALA A 36 3.60 -11.47 0.17
C ALA A 36 2.36 -12.21 0.71
N TRP A 37 2.30 -13.53 0.57
CA TRP A 37 1.22 -14.35 1.11
C TRP A 37 1.27 -14.45 2.63
N GLU A 38 2.45 -14.56 3.23
CA GLU A 38 2.62 -14.53 4.69
C GLU A 38 2.17 -13.19 5.28
N ILE A 39 2.57 -12.08 4.67
CA ILE A 39 2.08 -10.74 5.03
C ILE A 39 0.55 -10.71 4.95
N ALA A 40 -0.03 -11.26 3.87
CA ALA A 40 -1.47 -11.29 3.68
C ALA A 40 -2.21 -12.16 4.70
N ARG A 41 -1.61 -13.26 5.15
CA ARG A 41 -2.15 -14.15 6.20
C ARG A 41 -2.12 -13.51 7.57
N ASN A 42 -1.05 -12.79 7.88
CA ASN A 42 -0.87 -12.12 9.16
C ASN A 42 -1.65 -10.80 9.26
N PHE A 43 -2.07 -10.26 8.11
CA PHE A 43 -2.93 -9.09 8.04
C PHE A 43 -4.35 -9.42 8.52
N GLN A 44 -4.73 -8.88 9.68
CA GLN A 44 -6.10 -8.95 10.20
C GLN A 44 -6.92 -7.80 9.61
N PRO A 45 -7.87 -8.04 8.69
CA PRO A 45 -8.73 -6.97 8.19
C PRO A 45 -9.61 -6.45 9.33
N LYS A 46 -9.71 -5.12 9.48
CA LYS A 46 -10.77 -4.50 10.29
C LYS A 46 -12.12 -5.03 9.76
N GLN A 47 -12.98 -5.53 10.66
CA GLN A 47 -14.32 -5.97 10.27
C GLN A 47 -15.08 -4.78 9.67
N PHE A 48 -15.68 -4.98 8.49
CA PHE A 48 -16.51 -3.98 7.85
C PHE A 48 -17.87 -3.95 8.54
N ASP A 49 -18.14 -2.88 9.28
CA ASP A 49 -19.46 -2.67 9.88
C ASP A 49 -20.44 -2.22 8.79
N SER A 50 -21.31 -3.15 8.38
CA SER A 50 -22.35 -2.93 7.37
C SER A 50 -23.39 -1.87 7.77
N ASN A 51 -23.48 -1.49 9.06
CA ASN A 51 -24.35 -0.43 9.55
C ASN A 51 -23.65 0.95 9.61
N LYS A 52 -22.37 1.04 9.26
CA LYS A 52 -21.62 2.29 9.30
C LYS A 52 -22.11 3.22 8.19
N LYS A 53 -22.70 4.35 8.57
CA LYS A 53 -23.13 5.40 7.63
C LYS A 53 -21.97 5.82 6.73
N LEU A 54 -22.21 5.90 5.41
CA LEU A 54 -21.23 6.37 4.42
C LEU A 54 -20.79 7.83 4.65
N SER A 55 -21.55 8.61 5.42
CA SER A 55 -21.17 9.95 5.87
C SER A 55 -19.98 9.87 6.84
N GLY A 56 -18.77 10.03 6.32
CA GLY A 56 -17.53 9.87 7.08
C GLY A 56 -16.47 9.05 6.36
N MET A 57 -16.79 8.48 5.20
CA MET A 57 -15.82 7.82 4.32
C MET A 57 -14.92 8.83 3.62
N MET A 58 -13.78 8.32 3.16
CA MET A 58 -12.82 9.09 2.39
C MET A 58 -13.46 9.73 1.16
N THR A 59 -13.11 10.98 0.90
CA THR A 59 -13.57 11.68 -0.30
C THR A 59 -12.78 11.25 -1.53
N GLY A 60 -13.37 11.34 -2.73
CA GLY A 60 -12.64 11.07 -3.98
C GLY A 60 -11.42 11.98 -4.18
N LYS A 61 -11.43 13.21 -3.62
CA LYS A 61 -10.26 14.10 -3.63
C LYS A 61 -9.12 13.56 -2.78
N GLN A 62 -9.43 12.98 -1.61
CA GLN A 62 -8.43 12.33 -0.76
C GLN A 62 -7.87 11.06 -1.41
N ASP A 63 -8.75 10.23 -2.00
CA ASP A 63 -8.34 9.03 -2.75
C ASP A 63 -7.36 9.36 -3.88
N TRP A 64 -7.73 10.36 -4.70
CA TRP A 64 -6.88 10.86 -5.77
C TRP A 64 -5.53 11.37 -5.25
N PHE A 65 -5.55 12.13 -4.15
CA PHE A 65 -4.32 12.71 -3.60
C PHE A 65 -3.39 11.66 -3.00
N ILE A 66 -3.93 10.67 -2.29
CA ILE A 66 -3.18 9.51 -1.79
C ILE A 66 -2.53 8.76 -2.96
N THR A 67 -3.31 8.43 -3.99
CA THR A 67 -2.81 7.75 -5.20
C THR A 67 -1.69 8.53 -5.87
N LYS A 68 -1.85 9.86 -5.96
CA LYS A 68 -0.83 10.75 -6.53
C LYS A 68 0.47 10.73 -5.70
N LEU A 69 0.38 10.89 -4.38
CA LEU A 69 1.54 10.86 -3.49
C LEU A 69 2.26 9.51 -3.54
N MET A 70 1.52 8.40 -3.56
CA MET A 70 2.10 7.07 -3.70
C MET A 70 2.89 6.93 -5.01
N LYS A 71 2.36 7.45 -6.12
CA LYS A 71 3.04 7.42 -7.43
C LYS A 71 4.31 8.27 -7.42
N GLU A 72 4.28 9.46 -6.81
CA GLU A 72 5.45 10.34 -6.70
C GLU A 72 6.56 9.69 -5.86
N LEU A 73 6.21 9.08 -4.72
CA LEU A 73 7.17 8.37 -3.88
C LEU A 73 7.77 7.14 -4.58
N ASP A 74 6.96 6.39 -5.33
CA ASP A 74 7.42 5.25 -6.14
C ASP A 74 8.40 5.71 -7.23
N GLN A 75 8.16 6.88 -7.86
CA GLN A 75 9.09 7.50 -8.82
C GLN A 75 10.41 7.94 -8.17
N GLN A 76 10.39 8.33 -6.90
CA GLN A 76 11.59 8.62 -6.11
C GLN A 76 12.29 7.36 -5.59
N GLY A 77 11.81 6.16 -5.93
CA GLY A 77 12.38 4.88 -5.50
C GLY A 77 12.04 4.50 -4.06
N ILE A 78 11.05 5.13 -3.45
CA ILE A 78 10.60 4.84 -2.08
C ILE A 78 9.52 3.77 -2.13
N ASP A 79 9.77 2.62 -1.51
CA ASP A 79 8.74 1.59 -1.39
C ASP A 79 7.67 1.98 -0.35
N VAL A 80 6.62 2.64 -0.85
CA VAL A 80 5.48 3.10 -0.06
C VAL A 80 4.72 1.99 0.67
N ILE A 81 4.79 0.74 0.21
CA ILE A 81 4.04 -0.36 0.83
C ILE A 81 4.73 -0.82 2.11
N ASP A 82 6.06 -0.89 2.09
CA ASP A 82 6.88 -1.33 3.22
C ASP A 82 7.15 -0.19 4.20
N LYS A 83 7.34 1.03 3.69
CA LYS A 83 7.83 2.17 4.49
C LYS A 83 6.74 3.09 5.04
N VAL A 84 5.51 3.05 4.53
CA VAL A 84 4.44 3.97 4.95
C VAL A 84 3.31 3.19 5.63
N PRO A 85 3.15 3.35 6.96
CA PRO A 85 2.01 2.78 7.68
C PRO A 85 0.68 3.21 7.06
N GLY A 86 -0.30 2.31 6.98
CA GLY A 86 -1.64 2.61 6.47
C GLY A 86 -1.83 2.42 4.96
N VAL A 87 -0.75 2.32 4.16
CA VAL A 87 -0.85 2.10 2.71
C VAL A 87 -1.46 0.73 2.40
N ILE A 88 -1.08 -0.30 3.14
CA ILE A 88 -1.61 -1.67 2.95
C ILE A 88 -3.10 -1.71 3.30
N GLU A 89 -3.50 -1.07 4.40
CA GLU A 89 -4.89 -0.95 4.81
C GLU A 89 -5.71 -0.23 3.74
N TYR A 90 -5.23 0.91 3.24
CA TYR A 90 -5.87 1.67 2.17
C TYR A 90 -6.04 0.86 0.89
N LEU A 91 -5.00 0.19 0.40
CA LEU A 91 -5.08 -0.63 -0.82
C LEU A 91 -6.10 -1.78 -0.69
N ASN A 92 -6.28 -2.31 0.52
CA ASN A 92 -7.26 -3.34 0.80
C ASN A 92 -8.68 -2.80 0.91
N GLN A 93 -8.86 -1.74 1.68
CA GLN A 93 -10.16 -1.15 2.01
C GLN A 93 -10.74 -0.36 0.83
N GLY A 94 -9.89 0.36 0.10
CA GLY A 94 -10.30 1.32 -0.92
C GLY A 94 -11.18 2.43 -0.35
N THR A 95 -11.79 3.21 -1.24
CA THR A 95 -12.56 4.41 -0.89
C THR A 95 -13.68 4.18 0.12
N TYR A 96 -14.34 3.01 0.07
CA TYR A 96 -15.51 2.71 0.91
C TYR A 96 -15.16 2.08 2.26
N GLY A 97 -13.92 1.59 2.43
CA GLY A 97 -13.47 1.01 3.70
C GLY A 97 -12.58 1.94 4.52
N THR A 98 -12.10 3.04 3.93
CA THR A 98 -11.22 4.01 4.59
C THR A 98 -12.04 5.24 5.01
N SER A 99 -11.96 5.60 6.30
CA SER A 99 -12.61 6.80 6.81
C SER A 99 -11.88 8.08 6.39
N LYS A 100 -12.56 9.22 6.46
CA LYS A 100 -11.99 10.53 6.18
C LYS A 100 -10.79 10.86 7.08
N GLN A 101 -10.82 10.41 8.34
CA GLN A 101 -9.74 10.58 9.31
C GLN A 101 -8.53 9.73 8.93
N GLU A 102 -8.72 8.43 8.73
CA GLU A 102 -7.66 7.50 8.29
C GLU A 102 -7.02 7.98 6.98
N ALA A 103 -7.81 8.51 6.04
CA ALA A 103 -7.30 9.09 4.81
C ALA A 103 -6.42 10.33 5.06
N SER A 104 -6.83 11.22 5.96
CA SER A 104 -6.03 12.40 6.31
C SER A 104 -4.73 12.04 7.03
N GLU A 105 -4.77 11.05 7.93
CA GLU A 105 -3.59 10.50 8.60
C GLU A 105 -2.61 9.91 7.58
N LEU A 106 -3.10 9.08 6.67
CA LEU A 106 -2.29 8.50 5.60
C LEU A 106 -1.66 9.58 4.70
N ILE A 107 -2.41 10.62 4.35
CA ILE A 107 -1.87 11.75 3.59
C ILE A 107 -0.72 12.42 4.34
N ASN A 108 -0.84 12.63 5.64
CA ASN A 108 0.21 13.25 6.45
C ASN A 108 1.46 12.36 6.50
N GLU A 109 1.31 11.05 6.68
CA GLU A 109 2.42 10.10 6.66
C GLU A 109 3.15 10.10 5.31
N LEU A 110 2.40 10.07 4.20
CA LEU A 110 2.96 10.13 2.84
C LEU A 110 3.72 11.44 2.60
N LEU A 111 3.18 12.58 3.07
CA LEU A 111 3.85 13.88 2.96
C LEU A 111 5.11 13.96 3.82
N ASN A 112 5.07 13.42 5.04
CA ASN A 112 6.23 13.38 5.93
C ASN A 112 7.36 12.54 5.32
N MET A 113 7.04 11.38 4.77
CA MET A 113 8.01 10.54 4.06
C MET A 113 8.58 11.22 2.82
N LYS A 114 7.75 11.93 2.05
CA LYS A 114 8.22 12.73 0.91
C LYS A 114 9.22 13.80 1.34
N LYS A 115 8.95 14.50 2.45
CA LYS A 115 9.84 15.52 3.00
C LYS A 115 11.13 14.95 3.56
N ALA A 116 11.10 13.74 4.12
CA ALA A 116 12.29 13.10 4.68
C ALA A 116 13.30 12.68 3.60
N VAL A 117 12.87 12.53 2.35
CA VAL A 117 13.73 12.12 1.22
C VAL A 117 14.09 13.28 0.29
N ALA A 118 13.36 14.41 0.35
CA ALA A 118 13.66 15.62 -0.42
C ALA A 118 14.79 16.44 0.21
#